data_AF-A0A399ZPP2-F1
#
_entry.id   AF-A0A399ZPP2-F1
#
_cell.length_a   1.000
_cell.length_b   1.000
_cell.length_c   1.000
_cell.angle_alpha   90.00
_cell.angle_beta   90.00
_cell.angle_gamma   90.00
#
_symmetry.space_group_name_H-M   'P 1'
#
loop_
_entity.id
_entity.type
_entity.pdbx_description
1 polymer ?
#
loop_
_entity_poly.entity_id
_entity_poly.type
_entity_poly.pdbx_seq_one_letter_code
_entity_poly.pdbx_strand_id
1 'polypeptide(L)'
;METSDLYQSYAHGESETLAFELESAAALKLAETFSALANTQGGVTLIGIDAANQLVKGVRDLDAAREKALAAGLRCEPPLVLPRPTTVMLEGKPILYVTIPAGLPHAYALRGKYMARDGKKNRALGPRQLRDLLRQRGEGNFEATVLPGATLDDLDRERVEQYAQLFLNDVSARQRWNEATLDLLFRRGCLTKESSTYRPTVAGLLLFGREPQRLLPSAEILLARYAGSEMSDT
;
A
#
# COMPACT_ATOMS: atom_id res chain seq x y z
N MET A 1 -9.93 4.85 -19.64
CA MET A 1 -10.60 3.65 -20.17
C MET A 1 -11.52 4.13 -21.28
N GLU A 2 -11.30 3.71 -22.51
CA GLU A 2 -12.18 4.10 -23.62
C GLU A 2 -13.55 3.44 -23.44
N THR A 3 -14.60 4.06 -23.95
CA THR A 3 -15.99 3.59 -23.78
C THR A 3 -16.18 2.15 -24.27
N SER A 4 -15.39 1.72 -25.27
CA SER A 4 -15.38 0.35 -25.82
C SER A 4 -14.98 -0.72 -24.79
N ASP A 5 -13.98 -0.44 -23.96
CA ASP A 5 -13.47 -1.39 -22.95
C ASP A 5 -14.49 -1.64 -21.83
N LEU A 6 -15.31 -0.63 -21.52
CA LEU A 6 -16.36 -0.74 -20.49
C LEU A 6 -17.45 -1.72 -20.91
N TYR A 7 -17.91 -1.66 -22.17
CA TYR A 7 -18.94 -2.57 -22.67
C TYR A 7 -18.45 -4.02 -22.68
N GLN A 8 -17.19 -4.24 -23.08
CA GLN A 8 -16.62 -5.58 -23.01
C GLN A 8 -16.51 -6.08 -21.57
N SER A 9 -16.04 -5.24 -20.65
CA SER A 9 -15.93 -5.61 -19.24
C SER A 9 -17.30 -5.92 -18.62
N TYR A 10 -18.33 -5.12 -18.93
CA TYR A 10 -19.70 -5.38 -18.52
C TYR A 10 -20.23 -6.73 -19.05
N ALA A 11 -19.98 -7.06 -20.32
CA ALA A 11 -20.42 -8.31 -20.92
C ALA A 11 -19.79 -9.56 -20.27
N HIS A 12 -18.59 -9.45 -19.72
CA HIS A 12 -17.94 -10.53 -18.96
C HIS A 12 -18.45 -10.65 -17.52
N GLY A 13 -19.14 -9.61 -17.02
CA GLY A 13 -19.72 -9.60 -15.68
C GLY A 13 -18.74 -9.25 -14.57
N GLU A 14 -19.19 -9.46 -13.32
CA GLU A 14 -18.35 -9.23 -12.15
C GLU A 14 -17.10 -10.11 -12.14
N SER A 15 -15.98 -9.51 -11.75
CA SER A 15 -14.66 -10.14 -11.68
C SER A 15 -13.90 -9.65 -10.43
N GLU A 16 -12.65 -10.06 -10.28
CA GLU A 16 -11.78 -9.61 -9.17
C GLU A 16 -11.53 -8.10 -9.16
N THR A 17 -11.71 -7.44 -10.30
CA THR A 17 -11.48 -6.00 -10.50
C THR A 17 -12.73 -5.25 -10.92
N LEU A 18 -13.88 -5.93 -11.07
CA LEU A 18 -15.16 -5.32 -11.46
C LEU A 18 -16.29 -5.77 -10.54
N ALA A 19 -16.97 -4.79 -9.93
CA ALA A 19 -18.13 -5.02 -9.07
C ALA A 19 -19.35 -4.27 -9.58
N PHE A 20 -20.53 -4.87 -9.40
CA PHE A 20 -21.82 -4.26 -9.73
C PHE A 20 -22.62 -3.99 -8.46
N GLU A 21 -23.19 -2.80 -8.35
CA GLU A 21 -24.00 -2.41 -7.21
C GLU A 21 -25.24 -1.65 -7.69
N LEU A 22 -26.34 -1.76 -6.93
CA LEU A 22 -27.55 -0.99 -7.20
C LEU A 22 -27.45 0.44 -6.66
N GLU A 23 -28.20 1.38 -7.24
CA GLU A 23 -28.39 2.71 -6.65
C GLU A 23 -28.91 2.62 -5.21
N SER A 24 -29.72 1.61 -4.88
CA SER A 24 -30.25 1.38 -3.53
C SER A 24 -29.26 0.74 -2.56
N ALA A 25 -28.06 0.35 -3.00
CA ALA A 25 -27.07 -0.26 -2.13
C ALA A 25 -26.71 0.67 -0.96
N ALA A 26 -26.68 0.09 0.24
CA ALA A 26 -26.33 0.83 1.45
C ALA A 26 -24.87 1.29 1.39
N ALA A 27 -24.57 2.47 1.95
CA ALA A 27 -23.21 3.01 1.95
C ALA A 27 -22.18 2.05 2.60
N LEU A 28 -22.61 1.23 3.57
CA LEU A 28 -21.76 0.21 4.18
C LEU A 28 -21.43 -0.94 3.21
N LYS A 29 -22.37 -1.33 2.34
CA LYS A 29 -22.13 -2.36 1.33
C LYS A 29 -21.12 -1.86 0.28
N LEU A 30 -21.27 -0.61 -0.14
CA LEU A 30 -20.30 0.05 -1.02
C LEU A 30 -18.91 0.10 -0.36
N ALA A 31 -18.82 0.52 0.89
CA ALA A 31 -17.55 0.55 1.63
C ALA A 31 -16.89 -0.83 1.72
N GLU A 32 -17.68 -1.89 1.93
CA GLU A 32 -17.18 -3.27 1.93
C GLU A 32 -16.57 -3.63 0.58
N THR A 33 -17.28 -3.37 -0.51
CA THR A 33 -16.80 -3.61 -1.87
C THR A 33 -15.56 -2.78 -2.20
N PHE A 34 -15.50 -1.51 -1.78
CA PHE A 34 -14.36 -0.64 -2.01
C PHE A 34 -13.12 -1.10 -1.24
N SER A 35 -13.27 -1.42 0.05
CA SER A 35 -12.16 -1.98 0.86
C SER A 35 -11.65 -3.30 0.28
N ALA A 36 -12.56 -4.16 -0.20
CA ALA A 36 -12.20 -5.45 -0.79
C ALA A 36 -11.41 -5.31 -2.09
N LEU A 37 -11.81 -4.38 -2.97
CA LEU A 37 -11.08 -4.05 -4.19
C LEU A 37 -9.73 -3.39 -3.89
N ALA A 38 -9.70 -2.40 -2.97
CA ALA A 38 -8.46 -1.71 -2.61
C ALA A 38 -7.40 -2.66 -2.02
N ASN A 39 -7.82 -3.62 -1.19
CA ASN A 39 -6.93 -4.61 -0.60
C ASN A 39 -6.40 -5.65 -1.60
N THR A 40 -6.98 -5.75 -2.80
CA THR A 40 -6.46 -6.57 -3.89
C THR A 40 -5.74 -5.68 -4.93
N GLN A 41 -6.16 -5.72 -6.19
CA GLN A 41 -5.50 -5.00 -7.29
C GLN A 41 -6.17 -3.63 -7.58
N GLY A 42 -7.11 -3.20 -6.73
CA GLY A 42 -8.02 -2.12 -7.07
C GLY A 42 -9.07 -2.59 -8.09
N GLY A 43 -9.67 -1.64 -8.80
CA GLY A 43 -10.61 -1.94 -9.87
C GLY A 43 -11.69 -0.88 -10.03
N VAL A 44 -12.87 -1.34 -10.41
CA VAL A 44 -14.02 -0.50 -10.75
C VAL A 44 -15.27 -1.04 -10.08
N THR A 45 -16.09 -0.14 -9.56
CA THR A 45 -17.48 -0.45 -9.19
C THR A 45 -18.43 0.34 -10.08
N LEU A 46 -19.37 -0.36 -10.73
CA LEU A 46 -20.45 0.24 -11.51
C LEU A 46 -21.72 0.27 -10.68
N ILE A 47 -22.21 1.47 -10.35
CA ILE A 47 -23.45 1.66 -9.60
C ILE A 47 -24.60 1.94 -10.56
N GLY A 48 -25.71 1.21 -10.39
CA GLY A 48 -26.87 1.22 -11.28
C GLY A 48 -27.08 -0.11 -12.03
N ILE A 49 -26.35 -1.16 -11.64
CA ILE A 49 -26.45 -2.51 -12.23
C ILE A 49 -26.84 -3.49 -11.13
N ASP A 50 -27.85 -4.32 -11.39
CA ASP A 50 -28.23 -5.41 -10.50
C ASP A 50 -27.26 -6.59 -10.68
N ALA A 51 -26.43 -6.87 -9.67
CA ALA A 51 -25.45 -7.95 -9.74
C ALA A 51 -26.07 -9.35 -9.90
N ALA A 52 -27.31 -9.57 -9.46
CA ALA A 52 -27.93 -10.90 -9.45
C ALA A 52 -28.28 -11.40 -10.85
N ASN A 53 -28.67 -10.50 -11.74
CA ASN A 53 -29.12 -10.78 -13.11
C ASN A 53 -28.39 -9.95 -14.17
N GLN A 54 -27.38 -9.16 -13.77
CA GLN A 54 -26.63 -8.22 -14.60
C GLN A 54 -27.52 -7.19 -15.33
N LEU A 55 -28.68 -6.85 -14.77
CA LEU A 55 -29.61 -5.93 -15.42
C LEU A 55 -29.24 -4.46 -15.16
N VAL A 56 -29.08 -3.69 -16.23
CA VAL A 56 -28.87 -2.24 -16.16
C VAL A 56 -30.15 -1.55 -15.69
N LYS A 57 -30.14 -1.03 -14.46
CA LYS A 57 -31.24 -0.25 -13.87
C LYS A 57 -31.05 1.25 -14.05
N GLY A 58 -29.80 1.70 -14.11
CA GLY A 58 -29.45 3.11 -14.12
C GLY A 58 -29.43 3.74 -12.74
N VAL A 59 -28.95 4.98 -12.67
CA VAL A 59 -28.94 5.84 -11.49
C VAL A 59 -29.85 7.03 -11.74
N ARG A 60 -30.82 7.27 -10.86
CA ARG A 60 -31.79 8.37 -11.00
C ARG A 60 -31.22 9.68 -10.49
N ASP A 61 -30.51 9.63 -9.36
CA ASP A 61 -29.85 10.78 -8.76
C ASP A 61 -28.34 10.56 -8.73
N LEU A 62 -27.66 11.06 -9.77
CA LEU A 62 -26.22 10.89 -9.95
C LEU A 62 -25.41 11.64 -8.88
N ASP A 63 -25.89 12.77 -8.39
CA ASP A 63 -25.17 13.58 -7.43
C ASP A 63 -25.25 12.95 -6.04
N ALA A 64 -26.44 12.52 -5.60
CA ALA A 64 -26.59 11.78 -4.36
C ALA A 64 -25.83 10.44 -4.39
N ALA A 65 -25.84 9.73 -5.52
CA ALA A 65 -25.07 8.50 -5.68
C ALA A 65 -23.55 8.76 -5.59
N ARG A 66 -23.06 9.85 -6.17
CA ARG A 66 -21.64 10.25 -6.11
C ARG A 66 -21.22 10.59 -4.69
N GLU A 67 -22.00 11.41 -3.98
CA GLU A 67 -21.74 11.75 -2.58
C GLU A 67 -21.73 10.51 -1.70
N LYS A 68 -22.70 9.62 -1.88
CA LYS A 68 -22.76 8.35 -1.15
C LYS A 68 -21.55 7.46 -1.41
N ALA A 69 -21.08 7.36 -2.65
CA ALA A 69 -19.89 6.59 -3.00
C ALA A 69 -18.63 7.18 -2.34
N LEU A 70 -18.44 8.51 -2.43
CA LEU A 70 -17.32 9.18 -1.76
C LEU A 70 -17.37 8.97 -0.24
N ALA A 71 -18.54 9.17 0.39
CA ALA A 71 -18.71 8.97 1.82
C ALA A 71 -18.51 7.50 2.24
N ALA A 72 -18.80 6.54 1.37
CA ALA A 72 -18.53 5.13 1.62
C ALA A 72 -17.02 4.82 1.67
N GLY A 73 -16.21 5.40 0.76
CA GLY A 73 -14.74 5.26 0.81
C GLY A 73 -14.15 5.76 2.13
N LEU A 74 -14.64 6.90 2.61
CA LEU A 74 -14.20 7.51 3.87
C LEU A 74 -14.58 6.72 5.14
N ARG A 75 -15.39 5.66 5.02
CA ARG A 75 -15.70 4.75 6.15
C ARG A 75 -14.65 3.67 6.37
N CYS A 76 -13.69 3.53 5.45
CA CYS A 76 -12.57 2.62 5.63
C CYS A 76 -11.54 3.20 6.62
N GLU A 77 -10.71 2.33 7.18
CA GLU A 77 -9.59 2.68 8.04
C GLU A 77 -8.30 2.10 7.45
N PRO A 78 -7.33 2.93 7.00
CA PRO A 78 -7.44 4.40 6.89
C PRO A 78 -8.52 4.83 5.88
N PRO A 79 -8.97 6.11 5.88
CA PRO A 79 -9.96 6.59 4.92
C PRO A 79 -9.51 6.37 3.48
N LEU A 80 -10.34 5.67 2.68
CA LEU A 80 -10.07 5.42 1.28
C LEU A 80 -10.56 6.60 0.43
N VAL A 81 -9.63 7.46 0.01
CA VAL A 81 -9.94 8.61 -0.85
C VAL A 81 -10.07 8.15 -2.29
N LEU A 82 -11.28 8.28 -2.84
CA LEU A 82 -11.58 7.86 -4.20
C LEU A 82 -11.36 9.01 -5.21
N PRO A 83 -10.85 8.71 -6.41
CA PRO A 83 -11.00 9.61 -7.55
C PRO A 83 -12.48 9.99 -7.74
N ARG A 84 -12.74 11.20 -8.25
CA ARG A 84 -14.11 11.67 -8.47
C ARG A 84 -14.87 10.68 -9.37
N PRO A 85 -15.99 10.09 -8.91
CA PRO A 85 -16.78 9.18 -9.73
C PRO A 85 -17.33 9.88 -10.97
N THR A 86 -17.20 9.22 -12.11
CA THR A 86 -17.67 9.70 -13.41
C THR A 86 -18.98 9.04 -13.80
N THR A 87 -19.70 9.64 -14.73
CA THR A 87 -20.94 9.07 -15.27
C THR A 87 -20.67 8.49 -16.64
N VAL A 88 -21.19 7.29 -16.90
CA VAL A 88 -21.12 6.61 -18.18
C VAL A 88 -22.51 6.15 -18.61
N MET A 89 -22.75 6.05 -19.92
CA MET A 89 -24.03 5.57 -20.46
C MET A 89 -23.88 4.11 -20.86
N LEU A 90 -24.72 3.24 -20.30
CA LEU A 90 -24.79 1.82 -20.60
C LEU A 90 -26.23 1.46 -20.92
N GLU A 91 -26.49 0.85 -22.09
CA GLU A 91 -27.85 0.52 -22.55
C GLU A 91 -28.83 1.72 -22.48
N GLY A 92 -28.34 2.92 -22.79
CA GLY A 92 -29.13 4.16 -22.74
C GLY A 92 -29.44 4.69 -21.34
N LYS A 93 -28.90 4.07 -20.28
CA LYS A 93 -29.12 4.47 -18.88
C LYS A 93 -27.83 5.00 -18.25
N PRO A 94 -27.92 6.04 -17.40
CA PRO A 94 -26.75 6.58 -16.70
C PRO A 94 -26.29 5.62 -15.59
N ILE A 95 -24.99 5.34 -15.55
CA ILE A 95 -24.32 4.49 -14.56
C ILE A 95 -23.21 5.31 -13.92
N LEU A 96 -23.04 5.16 -12.60
CA LEU A 96 -21.92 5.77 -11.90
C LEU A 96 -20.72 4.84 -11.95
N TYR A 97 -19.63 5.32 -12.53
CA TYR A 97 -18.35 4.62 -12.65
C TYR A 97 -17.43 5.09 -11.52
N VAL A 98 -17.11 4.18 -10.60
CA VAL A 98 -16.27 4.47 -9.44
C VAL A 98 -14.95 3.70 -9.58
N THR A 99 -13.84 4.42 -9.76
CA THR A 99 -12.51 3.82 -9.74
C THR A 99 -12.05 3.62 -8.30
N ILE A 100 -11.62 2.41 -7.99
CA ILE A 100 -11.03 2.04 -6.70
C ILE A 100 -9.54 1.82 -6.92
N PRO A 101 -8.66 2.67 -6.36
CA PRO A 101 -7.23 2.48 -6.51
C PRO A 101 -6.77 1.22 -5.78
N ALA A 102 -5.69 0.59 -6.27
CA ALA A 102 -4.98 -0.41 -5.49
C ALA A 102 -4.45 0.24 -4.22
N GLY A 103 -4.57 -0.45 -3.09
CA GLY A 103 -4.42 0.16 -1.79
C GLY A 103 -3.01 0.56 -1.37
N LEU A 104 -1.97 0.40 -2.20
CA LEU A 104 -0.57 0.64 -1.79
C LEU A 104 -0.36 2.06 -1.24
N PRO A 105 0.29 2.25 -0.08
CA PRO A 105 0.91 1.26 0.82
C PRO A 105 0.00 0.82 2.00
N HIS A 106 -1.31 1.03 1.92
CA HIS A 106 -2.26 0.76 3.01
C HIS A 106 -3.00 -0.57 2.86
N ALA A 107 -3.35 -1.15 4.00
CA ALA A 107 -4.37 -2.18 4.12
C ALA A 107 -5.63 -1.55 4.74
N TYR A 108 -6.76 -1.67 4.04
CA TYR A 108 -8.01 -1.03 4.43
C TYR A 108 -8.87 -1.99 5.26
N ALA A 109 -9.17 -1.59 6.48
CA ALA A 109 -10.16 -2.23 7.31
C ALA A 109 -11.52 -1.53 7.16
N LEU A 110 -12.59 -2.29 7.31
CA LEU A 110 -13.94 -1.77 7.50
C LEU A 110 -14.52 -2.38 8.77
N ARG A 111 -14.75 -1.55 9.79
CA ARG A 111 -15.21 -2.00 11.12
C ARG A 111 -14.33 -3.12 11.68
N GLY A 112 -13.02 -2.95 11.60
CA GLY A 112 -12.02 -3.91 12.09
C GLY A 112 -11.87 -5.19 11.26
N LYS A 113 -12.51 -5.28 10.09
CA LYS A 113 -12.38 -6.43 9.18
C LYS A 113 -11.65 -6.04 7.90
N TYR A 114 -10.63 -6.81 7.56
CA TYR A 114 -9.95 -6.72 6.27
C TYR A 114 -10.65 -7.63 5.27
N MET A 115 -11.19 -7.04 4.21
CA MET A 115 -11.87 -7.76 3.14
C MET A 115 -10.97 -7.83 1.92
N ALA A 116 -11.11 -8.88 1.12
CA ALA A 116 -10.53 -8.98 -0.22
C ALA A 116 -11.59 -9.50 -1.19
N ARG A 117 -11.45 -9.10 -2.45
CA ARG A 117 -12.30 -9.62 -3.53
C ARG A 117 -11.67 -10.88 -4.12
N ASP A 118 -12.46 -11.96 -4.18
CA ASP A 118 -12.09 -13.30 -4.65
C ASP A 118 -13.13 -13.72 -5.70
N GLY A 119 -12.73 -13.71 -6.97
CA GLY A 119 -13.66 -13.69 -8.10
C GLY A 119 -14.68 -12.55 -7.98
N LYS A 120 -15.97 -12.90 -7.87
CA LYS A 120 -17.08 -11.94 -7.73
C LYS A 120 -17.51 -11.67 -6.28
N LYS A 121 -16.86 -12.27 -5.28
CA LYS A 121 -17.29 -12.19 -3.88
C LYS A 121 -16.30 -11.41 -3.03
N ASN A 122 -16.82 -10.62 -2.10
CA ASN A 122 -16.01 -10.02 -1.05
C ASN A 122 -15.94 -11.00 0.13
N ARG A 123 -14.74 -11.29 0.62
CA ARG A 123 -14.51 -12.23 1.72
C ARG A 123 -13.60 -11.60 2.76
N ALA A 124 -13.87 -11.87 4.03
CA ALA A 124 -12.96 -11.48 5.09
C ALA A 124 -11.67 -12.31 4.98
N LEU A 125 -10.53 -11.66 5.13
CA LEU A 125 -9.22 -12.30 5.07
C LEU A 125 -8.99 -13.16 6.32
N GLY A 126 -8.51 -14.37 6.10
CA GLY A 126 -8.00 -15.20 7.19
C GLY A 126 -6.64 -14.71 7.71
N PRO A 127 -6.17 -15.19 8.88
CA PRO A 127 -4.93 -14.72 9.50
C PRO A 127 -3.66 -14.87 8.64
N ARG A 128 -3.60 -15.88 7.76
CA ARG A 128 -2.47 -16.05 6.81
C ARG A 128 -2.50 -14.96 5.74
N GLN A 129 -3.62 -14.82 5.04
CA GLN A 129 -3.78 -13.84 3.97
C GLN A 129 -3.66 -12.40 4.48
N LEU A 130 -4.14 -12.12 5.69
CA LEU A 130 -3.96 -10.80 6.32
C LEU A 130 -2.47 -10.50 6.57
N ARG A 131 -1.70 -11.46 7.10
CA ARG A 131 -0.25 -11.28 7.28
C ARG A 131 0.47 -11.04 5.96
N ASP A 132 0.09 -11.77 4.91
CA ASP A 132 0.66 -11.57 3.58
C ASP A 132 0.29 -10.18 3.01
N LEU A 133 -0.96 -9.74 3.18
CA LEU A 133 -1.40 -8.40 2.79
C LEU A 133 -0.58 -7.33 3.52
N LEU A 134 -0.50 -7.38 4.84
CA LEU A 134 0.23 -6.38 5.63
C LEU A 134 1.73 -6.35 5.25
N ARG A 135 2.34 -7.51 5.01
CA ARG A 135 3.71 -7.61 4.51
C ARG A 135 3.88 -6.97 3.13
N GLN A 136 2.97 -7.23 2.19
CA GLN A 136 3.00 -6.65 0.84
C GLN A 136 2.77 -5.14 0.84
N ARG A 137 1.89 -4.64 1.71
CA ARG A 137 1.55 -3.22 1.77
C ARG A 137 2.66 -2.39 2.43
N GLY A 138 3.59 -3.01 3.15
CA GLY A 138 4.64 -2.27 3.84
C GLY A 138 4.07 -1.41 4.98
N GLU A 139 2.90 -1.79 5.52
CA GLU A 139 2.45 -1.26 6.81
C GLU A 139 3.46 -1.74 7.87
N GLY A 140 4.45 -0.87 8.08
CA GLY A 140 5.75 -1.22 8.59
C GLY A 140 6.78 -1.12 7.47
N ASN A 141 7.38 0.06 7.27
CA ASN A 141 8.72 0.15 6.67
C ASN A 141 9.64 -0.69 7.58
N PHE A 142 9.71 -2.00 7.33
CA PHE A 142 10.46 -2.91 8.17
C PHE A 142 11.89 -2.39 8.32
N GLU A 143 12.46 -1.95 7.21
CA GLU A 143 13.73 -1.24 7.10
C GLU A 143 13.85 -0.01 8.00
N ALA A 144 12.80 0.80 8.16
CA ALA A 144 12.80 2.00 9.00
C ALA A 144 12.35 1.74 10.45
N THR A 145 12.03 0.49 10.80
CA THR A 145 11.55 0.11 12.13
C THR A 145 12.71 0.12 13.14
N VAL A 146 12.46 0.59 14.36
CA VAL A 146 13.41 0.49 15.48
C VAL A 146 13.09 -0.77 16.28
N LEU A 147 14.08 -1.62 16.51
CA LEU A 147 13.91 -2.82 17.34
C LEU A 147 14.05 -2.46 18.83
N PRO A 148 13.24 -3.06 19.73
CA PRO A 148 13.40 -2.87 21.16
C PRO A 148 14.81 -3.19 21.63
N GLY A 149 15.45 -2.25 22.32
CA GLY A 149 16.82 -2.40 22.83
C GLY A 149 17.92 -2.09 21.82
N ALA A 150 17.59 -1.73 20.57
CA ALA A 150 18.59 -1.31 19.60
C ALA A 150 19.13 0.08 19.91
N THR A 151 20.45 0.21 19.92
CA THR A 151 21.19 1.41 20.28
C THR A 151 22.30 1.68 19.28
N LEU A 152 22.87 2.88 19.34
CA LEU A 152 24.03 3.24 18.51
C LEU A 152 25.25 2.34 18.76
N ASP A 153 25.35 1.67 19.91
CA ASP A 153 26.46 0.77 20.23
C ASP A 153 26.36 -0.59 19.52
N ASP A 154 25.19 -0.92 18.97
CA ASP A 154 24.98 -2.08 18.10
C ASP A 154 25.60 -1.87 16.71
N LEU A 155 25.92 -0.63 16.35
CA LEU A 155 26.55 -0.28 15.09
C LEU A 155 28.08 -0.40 15.16
N ASP A 156 28.64 -0.93 14.09
CA ASP A 156 30.06 -1.01 13.83
C ASP A 156 30.57 0.36 13.38
N ARG A 157 31.17 1.07 14.33
CA ARG A 157 31.70 2.42 14.13
C ARG A 157 32.73 2.48 13.00
N GLU A 158 33.56 1.45 12.83
CA GLU A 158 34.58 1.44 11.78
C GLU A 158 33.94 1.34 10.39
N ARG A 159 32.95 0.46 10.23
CA ARG A 159 32.18 0.35 8.97
C ARG A 159 31.42 1.63 8.63
N VAL A 160 30.81 2.24 9.64
CA VAL A 160 30.11 3.53 9.48
C VAL A 160 31.08 4.62 9.03
N GLU A 161 32.27 4.69 9.63
CA GLU A 161 33.30 5.67 9.28
C GLU A 161 33.82 5.43 7.85
N GLN A 162 34.09 4.19 7.46
CA GLN A 162 34.47 3.83 6.09
C GLN A 162 33.41 4.26 5.07
N TYR A 163 32.13 4.03 5.38
CA TYR A 163 31.02 4.47 4.54
C TYR A 163 30.95 6.00 4.47
N ALA A 164 31.11 6.69 5.60
CA ALA A 164 31.05 8.15 5.67
C ALA A 164 32.18 8.80 4.85
N GLN A 165 33.37 8.19 4.78
CA GLN A 165 34.50 8.68 3.96
C GLN A 165 34.17 8.76 2.46
N LEU A 166 33.23 7.97 1.96
CA LEU A 166 32.81 8.00 0.55
C LEU A 166 31.98 9.25 0.20
N PHE A 167 31.35 9.89 1.20
CA PHE A 167 30.39 10.98 0.99
C PHE A 167 30.77 12.28 1.71
N LEU A 168 31.63 12.22 2.73
CA LEU A 168 32.11 13.38 3.48
C LEU A 168 33.50 13.79 2.98
N ASN A 169 33.54 14.95 2.32
CA ASN A 169 34.75 15.50 1.70
C ASN A 169 35.71 16.15 2.71
N ASP A 170 35.25 16.45 3.93
CA ASP A 170 36.01 17.17 4.94
C ASP A 170 36.84 16.22 5.82
N VAL A 171 38.15 16.44 5.90
CA VAL A 171 39.09 15.67 6.72
C VAL A 171 38.73 15.70 8.21
N SER A 172 38.13 16.80 8.68
CA SER A 172 37.67 16.93 10.07
C SER A 172 36.39 16.13 10.36
N ALA A 173 35.55 15.91 9.34
CA ALA A 173 34.37 15.04 9.42
C ALA A 173 34.73 13.55 9.27
N ARG A 174 35.95 13.22 8.78
CA ARG A 174 36.48 11.85 8.65
C ARG A 174 36.99 11.27 9.96
N GLN A 175 37.11 12.08 11.01
CA GLN A 175 37.51 11.61 12.33
C GLN A 175 36.34 11.68 13.31
N ARG A 176 36.07 10.50 13.89
CA ARG A 176 35.19 10.24 15.03
C ARG A 176 33.71 10.28 14.65
N TRP A 177 33.03 9.17 14.89
CA TRP A 177 31.61 9.11 15.24
C TRP A 177 31.06 10.45 15.79
N ASN A 178 30.55 11.30 14.90
CA ASN A 178 30.17 12.68 15.18
C ASN A 178 28.79 12.99 14.61
N GLU A 179 28.32 14.21 14.86
CA GLU A 179 26.99 14.65 14.43
C GLU A 179 26.80 14.60 12.90
N ALA A 180 27.85 14.87 12.11
CA ALA A 180 27.77 14.78 10.65
C ALA A 180 27.62 13.32 10.17
N THR A 181 28.28 12.37 10.84
CA THR A 181 28.10 10.93 10.58
C THR A 181 26.69 10.46 10.94
N LEU A 182 26.18 10.86 12.10
CA LEU A 182 24.82 10.52 12.54
C LEU A 182 23.76 11.13 11.61
N ASP A 183 23.97 12.37 11.18
CA ASP A 183 23.09 13.05 10.24
C ASP A 183 23.13 12.40 8.84
N LEU A 184 24.30 11.95 8.38
CA LEU A 184 24.41 11.15 7.15
C LEU A 184 23.60 9.86 7.26
N LEU A 185 23.78 9.09 8.34
CA LEU A 185 23.03 7.84 8.54
C LEU A 185 21.51 8.08 8.67
N PHE A 186 21.11 9.18 9.32
CA PHE A 186 19.72 9.60 9.41
C PHE A 186 19.13 9.94 8.04
N ARG A 187 19.84 10.74 7.23
CA ARG A 187 19.43 11.06 5.84
C ARG A 187 19.38 9.82 4.93
N ARG A 188 20.13 8.77 5.26
CA ARG A 188 20.11 7.47 4.57
C ARG A 188 19.10 6.48 5.15
N GLY A 189 18.27 6.88 6.11
CA GLY A 189 17.25 6.02 6.71
C GLY A 189 17.80 4.90 7.61
N CYS A 190 19.10 4.93 7.92
CA CYS A 190 19.76 3.97 8.81
C CYS A 190 19.56 4.32 10.30
N LEU A 191 19.20 5.57 10.58
CA LEU A 191 18.81 6.05 11.90
C LEU A 191 17.45 6.75 11.81
N THR A 192 16.72 6.74 12.92
CA THR A 192 15.56 7.63 13.17
C THR A 192 15.75 8.35 14.50
N LYS A 193 14.89 9.33 14.81
CA LYS A 193 14.86 10.02 16.10
C LYS A 193 13.63 9.60 16.90
N GLU A 194 13.85 8.92 18.02
CA GLU A 194 12.81 8.70 19.05
C GLU A 194 13.11 9.60 20.24
N SER A 195 12.16 10.46 20.63
CA SER A 195 12.31 11.38 21.77
C SER A 195 13.64 12.14 21.74
N SER A 196 14.01 12.67 20.57
CA SER A 196 15.26 13.41 20.30
C SER A 196 16.56 12.60 20.39
N THR A 197 16.49 11.27 20.51
CA THR A 197 17.66 10.38 20.52
C THR A 197 17.74 9.57 19.23
N TYR A 198 18.92 9.45 18.65
CA TYR A 198 19.12 8.59 17.48
C TYR A 198 18.98 7.11 17.84
N ARG A 199 18.18 6.40 17.06
CA ARG A 199 18.00 4.95 17.14
C ARG A 199 18.28 4.31 15.79
N PRO A 200 19.01 3.18 15.74
CA PRO A 200 19.22 2.47 14.49
C PRO A 200 17.91 1.84 14.03
N THR A 201 17.66 1.93 12.73
CA THR A 201 16.59 1.22 12.07
C THR A 201 17.04 -0.20 11.72
N VAL A 202 16.13 -1.08 11.30
CA VAL A 202 16.48 -2.40 10.78
C VAL A 202 17.48 -2.29 9.63
N ALA A 203 17.32 -1.33 8.71
CA ALA A 203 18.28 -1.08 7.64
C ALA A 203 19.65 -0.68 8.19
N GLY A 204 19.69 0.20 9.19
CA GLY A 204 20.94 0.57 9.87
C GLY A 204 21.63 -0.62 10.52
N LEU A 205 20.88 -1.50 11.20
CA LEU A 205 21.41 -2.72 11.80
C LEU A 205 21.89 -3.72 10.75
N LEU A 206 21.19 -3.87 9.64
CA LEU A 206 21.60 -4.80 8.57
C LEU A 206 22.86 -4.35 7.85
N LEU A 207 22.97 -3.06 7.55
CA LEU A 207 24.11 -2.50 6.81
C LEU A 207 25.34 -2.29 7.71
N PHE A 208 25.13 -1.87 8.95
CA PHE A 208 26.20 -1.39 9.83
C PHE A 208 26.24 -2.08 11.19
N GLY A 209 25.42 -3.08 11.47
CA GLY A 209 25.45 -3.79 12.76
C GLY A 209 26.72 -4.61 12.97
N ARG A 210 27.19 -4.70 14.22
CA ARG A 210 28.29 -5.61 14.61
C ARG A 210 27.83 -7.07 14.57
N GLU A 211 26.69 -7.32 15.19
CA GLU A 211 26.07 -8.65 15.33
C GLU A 211 24.55 -8.55 15.08
N PRO A 212 24.12 -8.21 13.85
CA PRO A 212 22.70 -7.99 13.56
C PRO A 212 21.83 -9.21 13.90
N GLN A 213 22.37 -10.43 13.77
CA GLN A 213 21.68 -11.69 14.08
C GLN A 213 21.15 -11.77 15.52
N ARG A 214 21.75 -11.01 16.47
CA ARG A 214 21.29 -10.92 17.85
C ARG A 214 19.89 -10.31 17.95
N LEU A 215 19.61 -9.30 17.12
CA LEU A 215 18.34 -8.57 17.09
C LEU A 215 17.46 -8.99 15.91
N LEU A 216 18.06 -9.56 14.87
CA LEU A 216 17.44 -9.97 13.60
C LEU A 216 17.84 -11.40 13.23
N PRO A 217 17.31 -12.44 13.92
CA PRO A 217 17.77 -13.82 13.77
C PRO A 217 17.54 -14.43 12.37
N SER A 218 16.63 -13.85 11.59
CA SER A 218 16.21 -14.37 10.27
C SER A 218 16.28 -13.30 9.18
N ALA A 219 17.20 -12.34 9.29
CA ALA A 219 17.36 -11.32 8.27
C ALA A 219 18.42 -11.71 7.22
N GLU A 220 18.11 -11.41 5.97
CA GLU A 220 18.94 -11.66 4.80
C GLU A 220 19.05 -10.38 3.95
N ILE A 221 20.21 -10.15 3.34
CA ILE A 221 20.41 -9.09 2.35
C ILE A 221 20.66 -9.77 1.00
N LEU A 222 19.75 -9.59 0.04
CA LEU A 222 19.93 -10.05 -1.33
C LEU A 222 20.48 -8.89 -2.17
N LEU A 223 21.69 -9.05 -2.71
CA LEU A 223 22.30 -8.08 -3.63
C LEU A 223 22.38 -8.69 -5.03
N ALA A 224 21.63 -8.13 -5.99
CA ALA A 224 21.74 -8.47 -7.40
C ALA A 224 22.58 -7.41 -8.13
N ARG A 225 23.64 -7.84 -8.83
CA ARG A 225 24.45 -6.98 -9.70
C ARG A 225 24.33 -7.45 -11.14
N TYR A 226 23.67 -6.66 -11.97
CA TYR A 226 23.55 -6.90 -13.41
C TYR A 226 24.76 -6.34 -14.15
N ALA A 227 25.18 -7.02 -15.22
CA ALA A 227 26.32 -6.60 -16.04
C ALA A 227 25.99 -5.39 -16.95
N GLY A 228 24.72 -4.99 -17.03
CA GLY A 228 24.24 -3.85 -17.81
C GLY A 228 23.12 -3.09 -17.08
N SER A 229 22.53 -2.12 -17.76
CA SER A 229 21.46 -1.24 -17.24
C SER A 229 20.08 -1.89 -17.13
N GLU A 230 19.95 -3.17 -17.48
CA GLU A 230 18.68 -3.89 -17.48
C GLU A 230 18.81 -5.24 -16.76
N MET A 231 17.72 -5.66 -16.10
CA MET A 231 17.54 -7.01 -15.58
C MET A 231 17.43 -7.98 -16.75
N SER A 232 18.50 -8.70 -17.06
CA SER A 232 18.53 -9.77 -18.06
C SER A 232 18.85 -11.09 -17.37
N ASP A 233 17.89 -12.00 -17.33
CA ASP A 233 18.14 -13.42 -17.03
C ASP A 233 18.67 -14.08 -18.30
N THR A 234 19.94 -14.49 -18.27
CA THR A 234 20.50 -15.49 -19.18
C THR A 234 21.09 -16.61 -18.34
#